data_AF-A0A2E2WAP9-F1
#
_entry.id   AF-A0A2E2WAP9-F1
#
_cell.length_a   1.000
_cell.length_b   1.000
_cell.length_c   1.000
_cell.angle_alpha   90.00
_cell.angle_beta   90.00
_cell.angle_gamma   90.00
#
_symmetry.space_group_name_H-M   'P 1'
#
loop_
_entity.id
_entity.type
_entity.pdbx_description
1 polymer ?
#
loop_
_entity_poly.entity_id
_entity_poly.type
_entity_poly.pdbx_seq_one_letter_code
_entity_poly.pdbx_strand_id
1 'polypeptide(L)'
;MPSAEYYNKNPKLYRKQKQEWAKKNKQYIAEYNYYYRNGKYTKKEYNQKYKKSIMITNWKHKKMDTLGYTWDEIYDIYVNTEECFYCGINFKDRKKNLDHSHINNKIRGILCSSCNRVDVLKNID
;
A
#
# COMPACT_ATOMS: atom_id res chain seq x y z
N MET A 1 -15.81 10.82 9.57
CA MET A 1 -16.42 10.76 8.22
C MET A 1 -17.80 10.13 8.35
N PRO A 2 -18.83 10.61 7.64
CA PRO A 2 -20.15 10.00 7.66
C PRO A 2 -20.11 8.54 7.15
N SER A 3 -20.97 7.68 7.70
CA SER A 3 -21.03 6.26 7.33
C SER A 3 -21.66 6.05 5.95
N ALA A 4 -21.39 4.91 5.30
CA ALA A 4 -22.04 4.54 4.04
C ALA A 4 -23.58 4.54 4.15
N GLU A 5 -24.10 4.19 5.32
CA GLU A 5 -25.53 4.19 5.64
C GLU A 5 -26.13 5.60 5.63
N TYR A 6 -25.39 6.62 6.09
CA TYR A 6 -25.81 8.02 6.07
C TYR A 6 -26.03 8.55 4.64
N TYR A 7 -25.14 8.18 3.71
CA TYR A 7 -25.23 8.59 2.30
C TYR A 7 -26.39 7.91 1.56
N ASN A 8 -26.67 6.65 1.88
CA ASN A 8 -27.80 5.91 1.30
C ASN A 8 -29.16 6.47 1.76
N LYS A 9 -29.24 6.96 2.99
CA LYS A 9 -30.45 7.62 3.54
C LYS A 9 -30.66 9.04 2.99
N ASN A 10 -29.64 9.68 2.42
CA ASN A 10 -29.70 11.09 1.96
C ASN A 10 -29.13 11.31 0.55
N PRO A 11 -29.63 10.61 -0.50
CA PRO A 11 -29.02 10.61 -1.83
C PRO A 11 -29.04 11.99 -2.51
N LYS A 12 -30.07 12.80 -2.25
CA LYS A 12 -30.19 14.16 -2.79
C LYS A 12 -29.15 15.12 -2.21
N LEU A 13 -28.89 15.01 -0.90
CA LEU A 13 -27.90 15.83 -0.20
C LEU A 13 -26.49 15.50 -0.71
N TYR A 14 -26.18 14.21 -0.84
CA TYR A 14 -24.91 13.75 -1.39
C TYR A 14 -24.68 14.23 -2.82
N ARG A 15 -25.70 14.15 -3.69
CA ARG A 15 -25.63 14.68 -5.07
C ARG A 15 -25.32 16.17 -5.09
N LYS A 16 -25.97 16.96 -4.23
CA LYS A 16 -25.73 18.40 -4.12
C LYS A 16 -24.31 18.70 -3.67
N GLN A 17 -23.83 18.04 -2.61
CA GLN A 17 -22.46 18.20 -2.12
C GLN A 17 -21.42 17.84 -3.18
N LYS A 18 -21.65 16.76 -3.93
CA LYS A 18 -20.77 16.35 -5.04
C LYS A 18 -20.74 17.37 -6.16
N GLN A 19 -21.88 17.96 -6.51
CA GLN A 19 -21.95 19.03 -7.51
C GLN A 19 -21.24 20.30 -7.05
N GLU A 20 -21.42 20.71 -5.79
CA GLU A 20 -20.73 21.86 -5.20
C GLU A 20 -19.23 21.65 -5.16
N TRP A 21 -18.78 20.46 -4.74
CA TRP A 21 -17.37 20.10 -4.76
C TRP A 21 -16.80 20.12 -6.19
N ALA A 22 -17.52 19.57 -7.17
CA ALA A 22 -17.07 19.57 -8.56
C ALA A 22 -16.98 20.99 -9.16
N LYS A 23 -17.92 21.88 -8.78
CA LYS A 23 -17.88 23.30 -9.17
C LYS A 23 -16.67 24.01 -8.54
N LYS A 24 -16.46 23.83 -7.24
CA LYS A 24 -15.36 24.46 -6.49
C LYS A 24 -13.99 23.97 -6.94
N ASN A 25 -13.89 22.70 -7.33
CA ASN A 25 -12.63 22.05 -7.71
C ASN A 25 -12.52 21.84 -9.23
N LYS A 26 -13.20 22.65 -10.04
CA LYS A 26 -13.24 22.49 -11.50
C LYS A 26 -11.84 22.48 -12.14
N GLN A 27 -10.95 23.36 -11.68
CA GLN A 27 -9.55 23.42 -12.14
C GLN A 27 -8.79 22.13 -11.77
N TYR A 28 -8.86 21.70 -10.50
CA TYR A 28 -8.28 20.43 -10.05
C TYR A 28 -8.80 19.23 -10.86
N ILE A 29 -10.10 19.16 -11.15
CA ILE A 29 -10.68 18.08 -11.96
C ILE A 29 -10.15 18.13 -13.40
N ALA A 30 -10.01 19.33 -13.97
CA ALA A 30 -9.48 19.52 -15.31
C ALA A 30 -7.99 19.12 -15.38
N GLU A 31 -7.18 19.51 -14.39
CA GLU A 31 -5.78 19.13 -14.25
C GLU A 31 -5.60 17.63 -14.04
N TYR A 32 -6.41 17.03 -13.16
CA TYR A 32 -6.44 15.59 -12.94
C TYR A 32 -6.80 14.84 -14.23
N ASN A 33 -7.87 15.25 -14.90
CA ASN A 33 -8.29 14.63 -16.16
C ASN A 33 -7.28 14.85 -17.29
N TYR A 34 -6.64 16.01 -17.34
CA TYR A 34 -5.56 16.32 -18.28
C TYR A 34 -4.34 15.44 -18.01
N TYR A 35 -3.95 15.28 -16.74
CA TYR A 35 -2.86 14.37 -16.34
C TYR A 35 -3.17 12.91 -16.69
N TYR A 36 -4.41 12.45 -16.47
CA TYR A 36 -4.80 11.09 -16.82
C TYR A 36 -4.99 10.86 -18.33
N ARG A 37 -5.43 11.88 -19.09
CA ARG A 37 -5.63 11.80 -20.55
C ARG A 37 -4.34 12.02 -21.34
N ASN A 38 -3.44 12.89 -20.85
CA ASN A 38 -2.27 13.37 -21.58
C ASN A 38 -0.94 13.11 -20.87
N GLY A 39 -0.93 12.55 -19.65
CA GLY A 39 0.23 12.61 -18.75
C GLY A 39 1.00 11.31 -18.53
N LYS A 40 2.07 11.18 -19.30
CA LYS A 40 3.47 11.04 -18.83
C LYS A 40 3.97 9.75 -18.18
N TYR A 41 3.08 8.85 -17.76
CA TYR A 41 3.46 7.53 -17.30
C TYR A 41 2.61 6.51 -18.06
N THR A 42 3.24 5.46 -18.57
CA THR A 42 2.47 4.28 -18.95
C THR A 42 1.64 3.85 -17.74
N LYS A 43 0.44 3.30 -17.96
CA LYS A 43 -0.40 2.72 -16.87
C LYS A 43 0.43 1.84 -15.92
N LYS A 44 1.48 1.19 -16.45
CA LYS A 44 2.47 0.39 -15.73
C LYS A 44 3.28 1.21 -14.71
N GLU A 45 3.90 2.32 -15.11
CA GLU A 45 4.74 3.14 -14.23
C GLU A 45 3.93 3.86 -13.14
N TYR A 46 2.75 4.39 -13.50
CA TYR A 46 1.83 4.99 -12.51
C TYR A 46 1.42 3.95 -11.47
N ASN A 47 1.04 2.76 -11.91
CA ASN A 47 0.69 1.66 -11.02
C ASN A 47 1.88 1.23 -10.14
N GLN A 48 3.11 1.25 -10.66
CA GLN A 48 4.29 0.87 -9.90
C GLN A 48 4.63 1.88 -8.81
N LYS A 49 4.60 3.19 -9.12
CA LYS A 49 4.80 4.26 -8.14
C LYS A 49 3.70 4.27 -7.07
N TYR A 50 2.44 4.11 -7.48
CA TYR A 50 1.30 4.07 -6.56
C TYR A 50 1.33 2.82 -5.66
N LYS A 51 1.71 1.66 -6.22
CA LYS A 51 1.93 0.43 -5.43
C LYS A 51 3.01 0.64 -4.36
N LYS A 52 4.16 1.21 -4.71
CA LYS A 52 5.22 1.54 -3.74
C LYS A 52 4.69 2.38 -2.59
N SER A 53 4.00 3.48 -2.91
CA SER A 53 3.44 4.40 -1.92
C SER A 53 2.44 3.73 -0.99
N ILE A 54 1.52 2.91 -1.52
CA ILE A 54 0.53 2.17 -0.71
C ILE A 54 1.23 1.19 0.23
N MET A 55 2.20 0.43 -0.27
CA MET A 55 2.89 -0.59 0.52
C MET A 55 3.63 0.03 1.69
N ILE A 56 4.43 1.08 1.43
CA ILE A 56 5.13 1.83 2.47
C ILE A 56 4.13 2.42 3.47
N THR A 57 3.02 2.99 3.00
CA THR A 57 1.98 3.55 3.89
C THR A 57 1.40 2.47 4.81
N ASN A 58 1.11 1.28 4.28
CA ASN A 58 0.61 0.16 5.07
C ASN A 58 1.64 -0.32 6.11
N TRP A 59 2.92 -0.40 5.75
CA TRP A 59 3.99 -0.78 6.69
C TRP A 59 4.16 0.26 7.80
N LYS A 60 4.10 1.55 7.46
CA LYS A 60 4.09 2.65 8.44
C LYS A 60 2.89 2.57 9.39
N HIS A 61 1.69 2.28 8.88
CA HIS A 61 0.50 2.12 9.72
C HIS A 61 0.61 0.94 10.69
N LYS A 62 1.37 -0.09 10.34
CA LYS A 62 1.72 -1.21 11.22
C LYS A 62 2.82 -0.87 12.23
N LYS A 63 3.38 0.34 12.19
CA LYS A 63 4.45 0.82 13.08
C LYS A 63 5.70 -0.06 13.05
N MET A 64 5.99 -0.70 11.91
CA MET A 64 7.17 -1.54 11.75
C MET A 64 8.45 -0.71 11.97
N ASP A 65 9.37 -1.23 12.77
CA ASP A 65 10.70 -0.68 12.99
C ASP A 65 11.62 -1.11 11.84
N THR A 66 12.19 -0.11 11.17
CA THR A 66 13.02 -0.29 9.98
C THR A 66 14.46 -0.64 10.29
N LEU A 67 14.85 -0.78 11.56
CA LEU A 67 16.21 -1.14 11.96
C LEU A 67 17.28 -0.16 11.45
N GLY A 68 16.92 1.11 11.31
CA GLY A 68 17.80 2.17 10.79
C GLY A 68 17.79 2.33 9.27
N TYR A 69 17.11 1.46 8.52
CA TYR A 69 16.91 1.65 7.08
C TYR A 69 15.82 2.67 6.78
N THR A 70 15.89 3.30 5.62
CA THR A 70 14.79 4.08 5.05
C THR A 70 13.70 3.17 4.48
N TRP A 71 12.49 3.69 4.35
CA TRP A 71 11.38 2.95 3.73
C TRP A 71 11.61 2.64 2.25
N ASP A 72 12.40 3.47 1.56
CA ASP A 72 12.78 3.22 0.18
C ASP A 72 13.73 2.03 0.07
N GLU A 73 14.74 1.94 0.95
CA GLU A 73 15.65 0.79 1.02
C GLU A 73 14.91 -0.50 1.37
N ILE A 74 14.01 -0.47 2.37
CA ILE A 74 13.18 -1.64 2.72
C ILE A 74 12.31 -2.07 1.54
N TYR A 75 11.72 -1.11 0.81
CA TYR A 75 10.93 -1.42 -0.38
C TYR A 75 11.79 -2.05 -1.48
N ASP A 76 12.99 -1.52 -1.71
CA ASP A 76 13.91 -2.02 -2.73
C ASP A 76 14.37 -3.45 -2.38
N ILE A 77 14.68 -3.74 -1.12
CA ILE A 77 14.93 -5.12 -0.64
C ILE A 77 13.70 -6.01 -0.89
N TYR A 78 12.50 -5.53 -0.56
CA TYR A 78 11.25 -6.28 -0.71
C TYR A 78 10.94 -6.66 -2.16
N VAL A 79 11.10 -5.74 -3.11
CA VAL A 79 10.80 -6.00 -4.52
C VAL A 79 11.83 -6.92 -5.15
N ASN A 80 13.10 -6.79 -4.78
CA ASN A 80 14.21 -7.56 -5.34
C ASN A 80 14.39 -8.94 -4.68
N THR A 81 13.76 -9.19 -3.52
CA THR A 81 13.80 -10.52 -2.91
C THR A 81 12.97 -11.51 -3.72
N GLU A 82 13.61 -12.57 -4.21
CA GLU A 82 12.96 -13.57 -5.06
C GLU A 82 12.47 -14.80 -4.29
N GLU A 83 12.99 -15.04 -3.08
CA GLU A 83 12.74 -16.26 -2.32
C GLU A 83 12.37 -15.99 -0.86
N CYS A 84 11.59 -16.89 -0.27
CA CYS A 84 11.22 -16.83 1.14
C CYS A 84 12.45 -17.06 2.04
N PHE A 85 12.71 -16.14 2.98
CA PHE A 85 13.86 -16.23 3.90
C PHE A 85 13.85 -17.47 4.81
N TYR A 86 12.69 -18.13 4.97
CA TYR A 86 12.58 -19.34 5.77
C TYR A 86 12.61 -20.63 4.95
N CYS A 87 11.72 -20.76 3.96
CA CYS A 87 11.56 -22.02 3.21
C CYS A 87 12.22 -22.02 1.83
N GLY A 88 12.86 -20.92 1.41
CA GLY A 88 13.53 -20.81 0.10
C GLY A 88 12.59 -20.81 -1.11
N ILE A 89 11.26 -20.85 -0.92
CA ILE A 89 10.35 -20.91 -2.05
C ILE A 89 10.37 -19.62 -2.88
N ASN A 90 10.46 -19.75 -4.19
CA ASN A 90 10.44 -18.62 -5.11
C ASN A 90 9.06 -17.93 -5.15
N PHE A 91 9.09 -16.60 -5.28
CA PHE A 91 7.92 -15.72 -5.24
C PHE A 91 7.25 -15.46 -6.59
N LYS A 92 7.71 -16.07 -7.69
CA LYS A 92 7.22 -15.82 -9.07
C LYS A 92 5.70 -15.69 -9.16
N ASP A 93 4.96 -16.63 -8.56
CA ASP A 93 3.50 -16.66 -8.55
C ASP A 93 2.92 -16.60 -7.12
N ARG A 94 3.71 -16.15 -6.14
CA ARG A 94 3.32 -16.16 -4.72
C ARG A 94 3.38 -14.77 -4.12
N LYS A 95 2.42 -14.49 -3.23
CA LYS A 95 2.42 -13.25 -2.46
C LYS A 95 3.59 -13.23 -1.46
N LYS A 96 4.37 -12.16 -1.51
CA LYS A 96 5.41 -11.81 -0.53
C LYS A 96 4.81 -11.01 0.62
N ASN A 97 5.31 -11.22 1.84
CA ASN A 97 4.92 -10.44 3.00
C ASN A 97 6.19 -9.92 3.69
N LEU A 98 6.19 -8.64 4.06
CA LEU A 98 7.20 -8.07 4.93
C LEU A 98 6.79 -8.40 6.36
N ASP A 99 7.53 -9.32 6.95
CA ASP A 99 7.24 -9.89 8.26
C ASP A 99 7.86 -9.03 9.37
N HIS A 100 7.19 -8.95 10.52
CA HIS A 100 7.61 -8.13 11.66
C HIS A 100 7.21 -8.77 12.99
N SER A 101 8.01 -8.54 14.03
CA SER A 101 7.71 -8.96 15.40
C SER A 101 6.53 -8.15 15.94
N HIS A 102 5.53 -8.81 16.52
CA HIS A 102 4.43 -8.10 17.18
C HIS A 102 4.77 -7.60 18.60
N ILE A 103 5.98 -7.89 19.08
CA ILE A 103 6.47 -7.47 20.40
C ILE A 103 7.19 -6.11 20.28
N ASN A 104 8.16 -6.02 19.38
CA ASN A 104 9.03 -4.84 19.22
C ASN A 104 8.85 -4.12 17.87
N ASN A 105 7.98 -4.63 16.99
CA ASN A 105 7.72 -4.14 15.63
C ASN A 105 8.89 -4.26 14.64
N LYS A 106 10.04 -4.83 15.02
CA LYS A 106 11.19 -5.01 14.12
C LYS A 106 10.82 -5.87 12.93
N ILE A 107 11.24 -5.44 11.75
CA ILE A 107 11.19 -6.27 10.55
C ILE A 107 12.09 -7.50 10.74
N ARG A 108 11.57 -8.69 10.45
CA ARG A 108 12.30 -9.96 10.61
C ARG A 108 12.73 -10.58 9.27
N GLY A 109 11.98 -10.35 8.21
CA GLY A 109 12.31 -10.88 6.89
C GLY A 109 11.17 -10.81 5.88
N ILE A 110 11.39 -11.40 4.71
CA ILE A 110 10.41 -11.46 3.64
C ILE A 110 9.97 -12.91 3.45
N LEU A 111 8.68 -13.15 3.67
CA LEU A 111 8.12 -14.49 3.78
C LEU A 111 7.01 -14.73 2.76
N CYS A 112 6.87 -16.01 2.36
CA CYS A 112 5.65 -16.44 1.67
C CYS A 112 4.47 -16.41 2.64
N SER A 113 3.25 -16.32 2.10
CA SER A 113 2.03 -16.27 2.93
C SER A 113 1.91 -17.46 3.88
N SER A 114 2.36 -18.66 3.49
CA SER A 114 2.30 -19.85 4.35
C SER A 114 3.20 -19.70 5.58
N CYS A 115 4.45 -19.27 5.38
CA CYS A 115 5.42 -19.06 6.45
C CYS A 115 5.05 -17.87 7.35
N ASN A 116 4.59 -16.77 6.74
CA ASN A 116 4.13 -15.60 7.50
C ASN A 116 2.91 -15.93 8.37
N ARG A 117 1.98 -16.74 7.87
CA ARG A 117 0.73 -17.05 8.60
C ARG A 117 0.99 -17.86 9.87
N VAL A 118 1.97 -18.76 9.84
CA VAL A 118 2.33 -19.59 11.00
C VAL A 118 3.44 -18.96 11.84
N ASP A 119 3.84 -17.72 11.52
CA ASP A 119 4.80 -16.92 12.26
C ASP A 119 6.13 -17.65 12.53
N VAL A 120 6.75 -18.17 11.45
CA VAL A 120 7.97 -19.00 11.55
C VAL A 120 9.18 -18.28 12.14
N LEU A 121 9.19 -16.94 12.16
CA LEU A 121 10.29 -16.12 12.69
C LEU A 121 10.01 -15.55 14.09
N LYS A 122 8.96 -16.01 14.78
CA LYS A 122 8.57 -15.50 16.13
C LYS A 122 9.64 -15.52 17.22
N ASN A 123 10.69 -16.31 17.06
CA ASN A 123 11.77 -16.44 18.04
C ASN A 123 13.08 -15.75 17.59
N ILE A 124 13.03 -14.93 16.55
CA ILE A 124 14.17 -14.17 16.04
C ILE A 124 13.86 -12.69 16.29
N ASP A 125 14.47 -12.11 17.32
CA ASP A 125 14.29 -10.70 17.77
C ASP A 125 15.64 -9.96 17.92
#